data_AF-A0A160PAR1-F1
#
_entry.id   AF-A0A160PAR1-F1
#
_cell.length_a   1.000
_cell.length_b   1.000
_cell.length_c   1.000
_cell.angle_alpha   90.00
_cell.angle_beta   90.00
_cell.angle_gamma   90.00
#
_symmetry.space_group_name_H-M   'P 1'
#
loop_
_entity.id
_entity.type
_entity.pdbx_description
1 polymer ?
#
loop_
_entity_poly.entity_id
_entity_poly.type
_entity_poly.pdbx_seq_one_letter_code
_entity_poly.pdbx_strand_id
1 'polypeptide(L)'
;MFASSASRAGKARADEADRPLDSDGTAPPAPAPLPSEHEDRAMARQFTVRCAWDEAAGVFFVHDSPVPGLATEAPTIPALLCKLPGMIRDLLDLDDSAYIDIYVERVKR
;
A
#
# COMPACT_ATOMS: atom_id res chain seq x y z
N MET A 1 56.12 18.95 1.72
CA MET A 1 57.13 18.65 0.69
C MET A 1 56.47 17.81 -0.37
N PHE A 2 56.33 18.35 -1.58
CA PHE A 2 55.81 17.66 -2.76
C PHE A 2 56.93 16.81 -3.36
N ALA A 3 56.64 15.54 -3.70
CA ALA A 3 57.48 14.75 -4.57
C ALA A 3 56.60 14.07 -5.62
N SER A 4 56.60 14.69 -6.80
CA SER A 4 56.01 14.19 -8.04
C SER A 4 56.85 13.05 -8.64
N SER A 5 56.13 12.05 -9.17
CA SER A 5 56.27 11.44 -10.51
C SER A 5 57.65 11.01 -11.05
N ALA A 6 57.77 9.71 -11.34
CA ALA A 6 58.52 9.08 -12.45
C ALA A 6 58.43 7.54 -12.26
N SER A 7 58.26 6.63 -13.22
CA SER A 7 58.13 6.65 -14.68
C SER A 7 57.53 5.29 -15.08
N ARG A 8 56.59 5.27 -16.03
CA ARG A 8 56.03 4.02 -16.58
C ARG A 8 56.81 3.67 -17.84
N ALA A 9 57.70 2.68 -17.75
CA ALA A 9 58.37 2.09 -18.90
C ALA A 9 57.50 0.93 -19.41
N GLY A 10 57.04 1.06 -20.66
CA GLY A 10 56.27 0.03 -21.34
C GLY A 10 57.12 -1.18 -21.71
N LYS A 11 56.47 -2.35 -21.75
CA LYS A 11 56.90 -3.45 -22.61
C LYS A 11 55.66 -4.19 -23.08
N ALA A 12 55.26 -3.92 -24.32
CA ALA A 12 54.33 -4.75 -25.05
C ALA A 12 55.02 -6.05 -25.42
N ARG A 13 54.35 -7.19 -25.23
CA ARG A 13 54.59 -8.37 -26.04
C ARG A 13 53.29 -9.15 -26.16
N ALA A 14 52.89 -9.32 -27.41
CA ALA A 14 51.84 -10.21 -27.88
C ALA A 14 52.16 -11.66 -27.52
N ASP A 15 51.13 -12.46 -27.25
CA ASP A 15 50.58 -13.45 -28.18
C ASP A 15 49.69 -14.43 -27.40
N GLU A 16 48.88 -15.22 -28.11
CA GLU A 16 48.25 -16.46 -27.64
C GLU A 16 47.01 -16.28 -26.72
N ALA A 17 45.77 -16.36 -27.21
CA ALA A 17 45.04 -17.46 -27.85
C ALA A 17 43.94 -17.93 -26.87
N ASP A 18 42.74 -18.08 -27.42
CA ASP A 18 41.63 -18.87 -26.88
C ASP A 18 41.10 -18.49 -25.49
N ARG A 19 40.11 -17.58 -25.48
CA ARG A 19 39.18 -17.46 -24.35
C ARG A 19 38.07 -18.51 -24.56
N PRO A 20 37.96 -19.57 -23.74
CA PRO A 20 36.71 -20.30 -23.66
C PRO A 20 35.63 -19.36 -23.12
N LEU A 21 34.46 -19.40 -23.75
CA LEU A 21 33.24 -18.78 -23.23
C LEU A 21 32.82 -19.54 -21.97
N ASP A 22 33.28 -19.10 -20.80
CA ASP A 22 32.59 -19.42 -19.56
C ASP A 22 31.51 -18.34 -19.38
N SER A 23 30.43 -18.49 -20.13
CA SER A 23 29.15 -17.88 -19.74
C SER A 23 28.69 -18.60 -18.48
N ASP A 24 29.27 -18.28 -17.33
CA ASP A 24 28.58 -18.48 -16.07
C ASP A 24 27.54 -17.36 -15.96
N GLY A 25 26.48 -17.53 -16.73
CA GLY A 25 25.21 -16.88 -16.50
C GLY A 25 24.62 -17.38 -15.19
N THR A 26 25.29 -17.11 -14.08
CA THR A 26 24.59 -17.00 -12.80
C THR A 26 23.88 -15.67 -12.84
N ALA A 27 22.73 -15.67 -13.54
CA ALA A 27 21.72 -14.67 -13.25
C ALA A 27 21.53 -14.73 -11.73
N PRO A 28 21.59 -13.60 -11.00
CA PRO A 28 21.14 -13.61 -9.62
C PRO A 28 19.74 -14.26 -9.65
N PRO A 29 19.44 -15.21 -8.74
CA PRO A 29 18.10 -15.76 -8.68
C PRO A 29 17.16 -14.57 -8.67
N ALA A 30 16.19 -14.57 -9.60
CA ALA A 30 15.18 -13.52 -9.65
C ALA A 30 14.77 -13.21 -8.21
N PRO A 31 14.75 -11.92 -7.79
CA PRO A 31 14.28 -11.62 -6.46
C PRO A 31 12.96 -12.36 -6.32
N ALA A 32 12.86 -13.20 -5.29
CA ALA A 32 11.62 -13.89 -4.96
C ALA A 32 10.49 -12.90 -5.19
N PRO A 33 9.38 -13.27 -5.87
CA PRO A 33 8.28 -12.33 -6.02
C PRO A 33 8.04 -11.77 -4.63
N LEU A 34 8.20 -10.44 -4.50
CA LEU A 34 7.94 -9.75 -3.24
C LEU A 34 6.62 -10.33 -2.71
N PRO A 35 6.50 -10.66 -1.41
CA PRO A 35 5.21 -11.06 -0.86
C PRO A 35 4.25 -10.03 -1.36
N SER A 36 3.23 -10.49 -2.06
CA SER A 36 2.44 -9.61 -2.91
C SER A 36 1.99 -8.47 -1.99
N GLU A 37 1.97 -7.22 -2.45
CA GLU A 37 1.26 -6.12 -1.75
C GLU A 37 -0.27 -6.37 -1.66
N HIS A 38 -0.65 -7.64 -1.76
CA HIS A 38 -1.93 -8.28 -1.63
C HIS A 38 -2.05 -9.14 -0.36
N GLU A 39 -0.97 -9.50 0.35
CA GLU A 39 -1.08 -10.31 1.58
C GLU A 39 -1.54 -9.46 2.78
N ASP A 40 -1.11 -8.20 2.87
CA ASP A 40 -1.67 -7.21 3.80
C ASP A 40 -3.10 -6.80 3.40
N ARG A 41 -3.34 -6.68 2.09
CA ARG A 41 -4.66 -6.39 1.50
C ARG A 41 -5.67 -7.54 1.64
N ALA A 42 -5.20 -8.78 1.80
CA ALA A 42 -6.07 -9.95 1.95
C ALA A 42 -6.75 -10.01 3.33
N MET A 43 -6.20 -9.32 4.35
CA MET A 43 -6.85 -9.15 5.65
C MET A 43 -7.55 -7.80 5.83
N ALA A 44 -7.34 -6.86 4.91
CA ALA A 44 -8.04 -5.58 4.91
C ALA A 44 -9.55 -5.80 4.67
N ARG A 45 -10.36 -5.58 5.71
CA ARG A 45 -11.82 -5.67 5.60
C ARG A 45 -12.34 -4.41 4.93
N GLN A 46 -12.97 -4.58 3.77
CA GLN A 46 -13.52 -3.48 2.99
C GLN A 46 -15.00 -3.27 3.33
N PHE A 47 -15.37 -2.05 3.70
CA PHE A 47 -16.75 -1.68 3.99
C PHE A 47 -17.18 -0.51 3.12
N THR A 48 -18.22 -0.72 2.32
CA THR A 48 -18.89 0.35 1.57
C THR A 48 -20.09 0.83 2.35
N VAL A 49 -20.03 2.06 2.84
CA VAL A 49 -21.11 2.71 3.59
C VAL A 49 -21.84 3.67 2.67
N ARG A 50 -23.13 3.41 2.44
CA ARG A 50 -23.99 4.31 1.68
C ARG A 50 -24.55 5.36 2.62
N CYS A 51 -24.27 6.62 2.30
CA CYS A 51 -24.75 7.76 3.06
C CYS A 51 -25.67 8.63 2.21
N ALA A 52 -26.67 9.22 2.83
CA ALA A 52 -27.55 10.20 2.20
C ALA A 52 -27.47 11.52 2.96
N TRP A 53 -27.69 12.62 2.25
CA TRP A 53 -27.85 13.93 2.88
C TRP A 53 -29.30 14.10 3.35
N ASP A 54 -29.48 14.45 4.62
CA ASP A 54 -30.76 14.88 5.16
C ASP A 54 -30.81 16.42 5.17
N GLU A 55 -31.61 17.00 4.29
CA GLU A 55 -31.79 18.46 4.23
C GLU A 55 -32.50 19.04 5.46
N ALA A 56 -33.35 18.26 6.14
CA ALA A 56 -34.08 18.73 7.31
C ALA A 56 -33.17 18.83 8.54
N ALA A 57 -32.22 17.91 8.67
CA ALA A 57 -31.25 17.86 9.77
C ALA A 57 -29.92 18.55 9.44
N GLY A 58 -29.61 18.75 8.16
CA GLY A 58 -28.34 19.34 7.72
C GLY A 58 -27.14 18.42 7.98
N VAL A 59 -27.34 17.10 7.83
CA VAL A 59 -26.32 16.08 8.13
C VAL A 59 -26.31 14.98 7.06
N PHE A 60 -25.14 14.36 6.87
CA PHE A 60 -25.02 13.07 6.22
C PHE A 60 -25.31 11.98 7.24
N PHE A 61 -26.24 11.08 6.91
CA PHE A 61 -26.54 9.90 7.73
C PHE A 61 -26.23 8.62 6.95
N VAL A 62 -25.93 7.54 7.66
CA VAL A 62 -25.81 6.21 7.07
C VAL A 62 -27.19 5.74 6.63
N HIS A 63 -27.38 5.65 5.31
CA HIS A 63 -28.61 5.14 4.71
C HIS A 63 -28.60 3.61 4.70
N ASP A 64 -27.47 3.02 4.33
CA ASP A 64 -27.30 1.58 4.28
C ASP A 64 -25.82 1.21 4.45
N SER A 65 -25.57 0.08 5.11
CA SER A 65 -24.22 -0.46 5.22
C SER A 65 -24.23 -1.98 5.41
N PRO A 66 -23.15 -2.68 5.06
CA PRO A 66 -22.97 -4.10 5.36
C PRO A 66 -22.72 -4.39 6.85
N VAL A 67 -22.58 -3.36 7.69
CA VAL A 67 -22.30 -3.50 9.13
C VAL A 67 -23.62 -3.45 9.90
N PRO A 68 -24.04 -4.55 10.54
CA PRO A 68 -25.30 -4.60 11.27
C PRO A 68 -25.29 -3.60 12.43
N GLY A 69 -26.35 -2.81 12.55
CA GLY A 69 -26.49 -1.81 13.62
C GLY A 69 -25.67 -0.52 13.41
N LEU A 70 -24.97 -0.36 12.28
CA LEU A 70 -24.23 0.87 11.99
C LEU A 70 -25.19 1.99 11.61
N ALA A 71 -25.58 2.78 12.61
CA ALA A 71 -26.34 4.00 12.47
C ALA A 71 -25.51 5.16 13.01
N THR A 72 -25.16 6.11 12.14
CA THR A 72 -24.41 7.31 12.53
C THR A 72 -24.68 8.45 11.56
N GLU A 73 -24.48 9.66 12.03
CA GLU A 73 -24.69 10.88 11.27
C GLU A 73 -23.62 11.92 11.60
N ALA A 74 -23.35 12.79 10.63
CA ALA A 74 -22.35 13.85 10.77
C ALA A 74 -22.64 15.03 9.82
N PRO A 75 -22.28 16.26 10.19
CA PRO A 75 -22.53 17.45 9.36
C PRO A 75 -21.73 17.46 8.05
N THR A 76 -20.67 16.65 7.94
CA THR A 76 -19.83 16.55 6.73
C THR A 76 -19.34 15.11 6.53
N ILE A 77 -18.99 14.74 5.29
CA ILE A 77 -18.41 13.42 4.98
C ILE A 77 -17.12 13.14 5.76
N PRO A 78 -16.15 14.07 5.88
CA PRO A 78 -14.96 13.86 6.71
C PRO A 78 -15.31 13.55 8.17
N ALA A 79 -16.30 14.27 8.75
CA ALA A 79 -16.73 14.01 10.11
C ALA A 79 -17.40 12.61 10.25
N LEU A 80 -18.08 12.13 9.22
CA LEU A 80 -18.60 10.76 9.17
C LEU A 80 -17.45 9.75 9.12
N LEU A 81 -16.49 9.96 8.22
CA LEU A 81 -15.29 9.12 8.08
C LEU A 81 -14.44 9.06 9.35
N CYS A 82 -14.44 10.09 10.21
CA CYS A 82 -13.78 10.00 11.50
C CYS A 82 -14.50 9.07 12.49
N LYS A 83 -15.83 8.96 12.40
CA LYS A 83 -16.65 8.12 13.30
C LYS A 83 -16.68 6.65 12.86
N LEU A 84 -16.79 6.42 11.55
CA LEU A 84 -16.99 5.08 10.98
C LEU A 84 -15.94 4.04 11.43
N PRO A 85 -14.62 4.30 11.43
CA PRO A 85 -13.64 3.29 11.82
C PRO A 85 -13.80 2.80 13.25
N GLY A 86 -14.13 3.68 14.20
CA GLY A 86 -14.35 3.29 15.59
C GLY A 86 -15.65 2.50 15.74
N MET A 87 -16.73 2.99 15.15
CA MET A 87 -18.05 2.33 15.24
C MET A 87 -18.08 0.98 14.54
N ILE A 88 -17.43 0.85 13.38
CA ILE A 88 -17.35 -0.42 12.65
C ILE A 88 -16.54 -1.44 13.45
N ARG A 89 -15.46 -1.01 14.13
CA ARG A 89 -14.69 -1.91 15.00
C ARG A 89 -15.52 -2.41 16.17
N ASP A 90 -16.19 -1.49 16.87
CA ASP A 90 -17.05 -1.80 18.02
C ASP A 90 -18.18 -2.77 17.64
N LEU A 91 -18.91 -2.49 16.56
CA LEU A 91 -20.05 -3.31 16.13
C LEU A 91 -19.66 -4.69 15.61
N LEU A 92 -18.45 -4.85 15.07
CA LEU A 92 -17.95 -6.11 14.52
C LEU A 92 -16.99 -6.84 15.46
N ASP A 93 -16.78 -6.32 16.67
CA ASP A 93 -15.83 -6.83 17.67
C ASP A 93 -14.43 -7.05 17.06
N LEU A 94 -13.94 -6.06 16.33
CA LEU A 94 -12.64 -6.09 15.67
C LEU A 94 -11.55 -5.51 16.57
N ASP A 95 -10.36 -6.12 16.53
CA ASP A 95 -9.17 -5.55 17.14
C ASP A 95 -8.86 -4.13 16.62
N ASP A 96 -8.33 -3.27 17.49
CA ASP A 96 -7.90 -1.91 17.12
C ASP A 96 -6.83 -1.90 16.02
N SER A 97 -6.02 -2.97 15.94
CA SER A 97 -4.98 -3.14 14.92
C SER A 97 -5.49 -3.71 13.59
N ALA A 98 -6.78 -4.07 13.51
CA ALA A 98 -7.38 -4.53 12.26
C ALA A 98 -7.34 -3.42 11.20
N TYR A 99 -6.78 -3.74 10.05
CA TYR A 99 -6.78 -2.87 8.90
C TYR A 99 -8.16 -2.88 8.24
N ILE A 100 -8.76 -1.70 8.11
CA ILE A 100 -10.13 -1.53 7.60
C ILE A 100 -10.12 -0.44 6.54
N ASP A 101 -10.58 -0.80 5.34
CA ASP A 101 -10.80 0.13 4.24
C ASP A 101 -12.27 0.54 4.21
N ILE A 102 -12.52 1.85 4.28
CA ILE A 102 -13.88 2.39 4.32
C ILE A 102 -14.12 3.25 3.09
N TYR A 103 -15.07 2.83 2.27
CA TYR A 103 -15.56 3.58 1.13
C TYR A 103 -16.90 4.19 1.46
N VAL A 104 -17.04 5.50 1.24
CA VAL A 104 -18.30 6.20 1.46
C VAL A 104 -18.90 6.57 0.12
N GLU A 105 -20.09 6.03 -0.16
CA GLU A 105 -20.88 6.33 -1.35
C GLU A 105 -22.03 7.26 -0.98
N ARG A 106 -22.21 8.35 -1.73
CA ARG A 106 -23.37 9.24 -1.56
C ARG A 106 -24.52 8.75 -2.44
N VAL A 107 -25.66 8.45 -1.83
CA VAL A 107 -26.89 8.09 -2.52
C VAL A 107 -27.93 9.21 -2.41
N LYS A 108 -28.88 9.23 -3.35
CA LYS A 108 -30.05 10.12 -3.24
C LYS A 108 -31.01 9.50 -2.22
N ARG A 109 -31.53 10.35 -1.33
CA ARG A 109 -32.51 9.99 -0.30
C ARG A 109 -33.83 9.55 -0.95
#